data_AF-A0A087NEV3-F1
#
_entry.id   AF-A0A087NEV3-F1
#
_cell.length_a   1.000
_cell.length_b   1.000
_cell.length_c   1.000
_cell.angle_alpha   90.00
_cell.angle_beta   90.00
_cell.angle_gamma   90.00
#
_symmetry.space_group_name_H-M   'P 1'
#
loop_
_entity.id
_entity.type
_entity.pdbx_description
1 polymer ?
#
loop_
_entity_poly.entity_id
_entity_poly.type
_entity_poly.pdbx_seq_one_letter_code
_entity_poly.pdbx_strand_id
1 'polypeptide(L)'
;MPEPNNPFDPHAIAVYAHDIQIGYLTAERAPWIGGIMSKEIVTAIFQRPEQYGAVIRAGVGCVPSLPSIFDDRAAPWPPPASLDTDWWPDEEWPDK
;
A
#
# COMPACT_ATOMS: atom_id res chain seq x y z
N MET A 1 -16.55 1.89 -7.88
CA MET A 1 -17.65 2.00 -8.85
C MET A 1 -17.40 3.21 -9.72
N PRO A 2 -17.26 3.07 -11.05
CA PRO A 2 -17.08 4.22 -11.94
C PRO A 2 -18.31 5.12 -11.96
N GLU A 3 -18.11 6.44 -11.95
CA GLU A 3 -19.15 7.47 -12.01
C GLU A 3 -18.95 8.41 -13.19
N PRO A 4 -19.37 8.00 -14.41
CA PRO A 4 -19.12 8.78 -15.63
C PRO A 4 -19.89 10.11 -15.71
N ASN A 5 -20.93 10.28 -14.88
CA ASN A 5 -21.77 11.48 -14.84
C ASN A 5 -21.32 12.48 -13.75
N ASN A 6 -20.17 12.27 -13.12
CA ASN A 6 -19.68 13.19 -12.11
C ASN A 6 -19.32 14.54 -12.76
N PRO A 7 -19.83 15.68 -12.24
CA PRO A 7 -19.64 16.99 -12.86
C PRO A 7 -18.20 17.51 -12.77
N PHE A 8 -17.36 16.94 -11.89
CA PHE A 8 -15.98 17.37 -11.69
C PHE A 8 -14.96 16.50 -12.41
N ASP A 9 -15.19 15.18 -12.45
CA ASP A 9 -14.30 14.22 -13.11
C ASP A 9 -15.09 13.03 -13.68
N PRO A 10 -15.21 12.90 -15.02
CA PRO A 10 -15.91 11.76 -15.65
C PRO A 10 -15.18 10.43 -15.48
N HIS A 11 -13.93 10.43 -15.00
CA HIS A 11 -13.17 9.22 -14.67
C HIS A 11 -13.24 8.87 -13.19
N ALA A 12 -14.06 9.58 -12.40
CA ALA A 12 -14.20 9.32 -10.98
C ALA A 12 -14.60 7.87 -10.69
N ILE A 13 -13.93 7.26 -9.71
CA ILE A 13 -14.25 5.93 -9.22
C ILE A 13 -14.54 6.04 -7.74
N ALA A 14 -15.82 5.91 -7.39
CA ALA A 14 -16.30 5.91 -6.01
C ALA A 14 -15.86 4.63 -5.27
N VAL A 15 -15.45 4.79 -4.02
CA VAL A 15 -15.05 3.71 -3.11
C VAL A 15 -16.09 3.59 -2.00
N TYR A 16 -16.54 2.36 -1.76
CA TYR A 16 -17.57 2.04 -0.77
C TYR A 16 -17.04 1.06 0.28
N ALA A 17 -17.54 1.18 1.50
CA ALA A 17 -17.34 0.23 2.59
C ALA A 17 -18.69 0.00 3.28
N HIS A 18 -19.17 -1.25 3.33
CA HIS A 18 -20.48 -1.60 3.92
C HIS A 18 -21.61 -0.64 3.49
N ASP A 19 -21.75 -0.44 2.18
CA ASP A 19 -22.75 0.45 1.55
C ASP A 19 -22.57 1.96 1.80
N ILE A 20 -21.56 2.38 2.57
CA ILE A 20 -21.23 3.79 2.78
C ILE A 20 -20.14 4.19 1.79
N GLN A 21 -20.39 5.26 1.03
CA GLN A 21 -19.36 5.88 0.20
C GLN A 21 -18.36 6.61 1.09
N ILE A 22 -17.10 6.16 1.07
CA ILE A 22 -16.03 6.77 1.87
C ILE A 22 -15.25 7.83 1.08
N GLY A 23 -15.38 7.84 -0.25
CA GLY A 23 -14.74 8.81 -1.11
C GLY A 23 -14.54 8.31 -2.54
N TYR A 24 -13.53 8.85 -3.19
CA TYR A 24 -13.13 8.51 -4.56
C TYR A 24 -11.67 8.09 -4.60
N LEU A 25 -11.29 7.33 -5.63
CA LEU A 25 -9.88 7.19 -5.98
C LEU A 25 -9.28 8.54 -6.33
N THR A 26 -7.97 8.68 -6.12
CA THR A 26 -7.26 9.89 -6.54
C THR A 26 -7.43 10.10 -8.05
N ALA A 27 -7.71 11.35 -8.46
CA ALA A 27 -7.97 11.69 -9.86
C ALA A 27 -6.83 11.24 -10.79
N GLU A 28 -5.59 11.27 -10.33
CA GLU A 28 -4.42 10.79 -11.09
C GLU A 28 -4.48 9.29 -11.44
N ARG A 29 -5.05 8.47 -10.55
CA ARG A 29 -5.11 7.01 -10.72
C ARG A 29 -6.43 6.53 -11.31
N ALA A 30 -7.51 7.31 -11.17
CA ALA A 30 -8.84 6.88 -11.55
C ALA A 30 -8.97 6.48 -13.04
N PRO A 31 -8.43 7.23 -14.03
CA PRO A 31 -8.47 6.81 -15.44
C PRO A 31 -7.72 5.51 -15.70
N TRP A 32 -6.54 5.34 -15.07
CA TRP A 32 -5.71 4.15 -15.26
C TRP A 32 -6.38 2.91 -14.67
N ILE A 33 -6.89 3.00 -13.44
CA ILE A 33 -7.63 1.92 -12.79
C ILE A 33 -8.92 1.62 -13.57
N GLY A 34 -9.64 2.64 -14.05
CA GLY A 34 -10.83 2.46 -14.88
C GLY A 34 -10.54 1.69 -16.17
N GLY A 35 -9.39 1.95 -16.81
CA GLY A 35 -8.92 1.20 -17.97
C GLY A 35 -8.52 -0.25 -17.68
N ILE A 36 -8.13 -0.56 -16.44
CA ILE A 36 -7.89 -1.95 -16.00
C ILE A 36 -9.23 -2.64 -15.70
N MET A 37 -10.16 -1.96 -15.01
CA MET A 37 -11.49 -2.48 -14.69
C MET A 37 -12.31 -2.82 -15.93
N SER A 38 -12.07 -2.17 -17.07
CA SER A 38 -12.73 -2.50 -18.34
C SER A 38 -12.22 -3.79 -18.99
N LYS A 39 -11.05 -4.27 -18.58
CA LYS A 39 -10.38 -5.44 -19.14
C LYS A 39 -10.37 -6.64 -18.21
N GLU A 40 -10.34 -6.41 -16.89
CA GLU A 40 -10.12 -7.45 -15.90
C GLU A 40 -10.83 -7.13 -14.57
N ILE A 41 -11.09 -8.16 -13.76
CA ILE A 41 -11.66 -7.99 -12.42
C ILE A 41 -10.61 -7.36 -11.51
N VAL A 42 -10.95 -6.22 -10.94
CA VAL A 42 -10.16 -5.57 -9.89
C VAL A 42 -10.81 -5.85 -8.54
N THR A 43 -10.08 -6.50 -7.65
CA THR A 43 -10.49 -6.66 -6.25
C THR A 43 -9.60 -5.80 -5.36
N ALA A 44 -10.14 -5.28 -4.26
CA ALA A 44 -9.40 -4.40 -3.38
C ALA A 44 -9.66 -4.70 -1.90
N ILE A 45 -8.65 -4.45 -1.07
CA ILE A 45 -8.71 -4.55 0.38
C ILE A 45 -8.25 -3.23 1.02
N PHE A 46 -8.84 -2.89 2.16
CA PHE A 46 -8.40 -1.76 2.98
C PHE A 46 -7.16 -2.17 3.77
N GLN A 47 -6.04 -1.46 3.55
CA GLN A 47 -4.78 -1.73 4.24
C GLN A 47 -4.67 -0.92 5.54
N ARG A 48 -5.00 0.38 5.51
CA ARG A 48 -5.06 1.21 6.72
C ARG A 48 -6.01 2.40 6.56
N PRO A 49 -6.64 2.87 7.65
CA PRO A 49 -7.29 4.17 7.68
C PRO A 49 -6.27 5.31 7.66
N GLU A 50 -6.65 6.44 7.08
CA GLU A 50 -5.88 7.68 7.05
C GLU A 50 -6.77 8.88 7.40
N GLN A 51 -6.17 10.01 7.79
CA GLN A 51 -6.94 11.23 8.08
C GLN A 51 -7.73 11.75 6.88
N TYR A 52 -7.24 11.50 5.67
CA TYR A 52 -7.84 11.95 4.42
C TYR A 52 -8.61 10.85 3.66
N GLY A 53 -8.76 9.65 4.25
CA GLY A 53 -9.45 8.53 3.60
C GLY A 53 -8.89 7.17 4.03
N ALA A 54 -8.59 6.32 3.06
CA ALA A 54 -8.03 5.01 3.33
C ALA A 54 -6.98 4.62 2.28
N VAL A 55 -5.95 3.92 2.72
CA VAL A 55 -5.01 3.25 1.81
C VAL A 55 -5.60 1.90 1.44
N ILE A 56 -5.81 1.70 0.14
CA ILE A 56 -6.29 0.44 -0.41
C ILE A 56 -5.21 -0.25 -1.22
N ARG A 57 -5.26 -1.58 -1.23
CA ARG A 57 -4.45 -2.42 -2.11
C ARG A 57 -5.38 -3.07 -3.13
N ALA A 58 -5.09 -2.91 -4.41
CA ALA A 58 -5.85 -3.48 -5.51
C ALA A 58 -5.08 -4.62 -6.17
N GLY A 59 -5.75 -5.76 -6.38
CA GLY A 59 -5.29 -6.88 -7.18
C GLY A 59 -6.03 -6.92 -8.52
N VAL A 60 -5.31 -7.29 -9.58
CA VAL A 60 -5.85 -7.39 -10.95
C VAL A 60 -5.90 -8.87 -11.31
N GLY A 61 -7.10 -9.41 -11.52
CA GLY A 61 -7.31 -10.84 -11.76
C GLY A 61 -6.98 -11.73 -10.56
N CYS A 62 -6.72 -11.14 -9.38
CA CYS A 62 -6.38 -11.85 -8.16
C CYS A 62 -6.95 -11.13 -6.93
N VAL A 63 -7.05 -11.86 -5.82
CA VAL A 63 -7.40 -11.29 -4.50
C VAL A 63 -6.11 -10.81 -3.84
N PRO A 64 -5.94 -9.50 -3.58
CA PRO A 64 -4.77 -9.01 -2.87
C PRO A 64 -4.77 -9.51 -1.43
N SER A 65 -3.59 -9.73 -0.86
CA SER A 65 -3.40 -10.02 0.56
C SER A 65 -2.74 -8.83 1.27
N LEU A 66 -2.99 -8.72 2.58
CA LEU A 66 -2.23 -7.79 3.42
C LEU A 66 -0.81 -8.33 3.62
N PRO A 67 0.21 -7.46 3.62
CA PRO A 67 1.55 -7.87 4.05
C PRO A 67 1.51 -8.36 5.50
N SER A 68 2.40 -9.29 5.84
CA SER A 68 2.55 -9.69 7.24
C SER A 68 3.06 -8.49 8.04
N ILE A 69 2.59 -8.32 9.28
CA ILE A 69 3.02 -7.22 10.17
C ILE A 69 4.55 -7.26 10.41
N PHE A 70 5.19 -8.42 10.20
CA PHE A 70 6.64 -8.61 10.34
C PHE A 70 7.44 -8.31 9.07
N ASP A 71 6.77 -8.03 7.94
CA ASP A 71 7.39 -7.72 6.64
C ASP A 71 7.57 -6.20 6.45
N ASP A 72 7.19 -5.42 7.46
CA ASP A 72 7.56 -4.02 7.51
C ASP A 72 9.08 -3.93 7.72
N ARG A 73 9.75 -3.18 6.85
CA ARG A 73 11.08 -2.60 7.12
C ARG A 73 11.12 -1.73 8.39
N ALA A 74 10.00 -1.63 9.11
CA ALA A 74 9.84 -1.06 10.45
C ALA A 74 9.88 -2.12 11.57
N ALA A 75 10.26 -3.37 11.29
CA ALA A 75 10.67 -4.29 12.34
C ALA A 75 11.68 -3.58 13.25
N PRO A 76 11.52 -3.62 14.59
CA PRO A 76 12.43 -2.94 15.50
C PRO A 76 13.85 -3.39 15.20
N TRP A 77 14.72 -2.41 14.92
CA TRP A 77 16.13 -2.69 14.76
C TRP A 77 16.66 -3.26 16.08
N PRO A 78 17.40 -4.39 16.05
CA PRO A 78 18.04 -4.93 14.87
C PRO A 78 17.31 -6.22 14.36
N PRO A 79 17.34 -6.55 13.04
CA PRO A 79 16.63 -7.70 12.49
C PRO A 79 17.03 -9.02 13.19
N PRO A 80 16.23 -10.09 13.19
CA PRO A 80 16.58 -11.33 13.89
C PRO A 80 17.95 -11.93 13.50
N ALA A 81 18.48 -11.62 12.31
CA ALA A 81 19.81 -12.00 11.85
C ALA A 81 20.98 -11.11 12.35
N SER A 82 20.71 -10.08 13.16
CA SER A 82 21.70 -9.12 13.67
C SER A 82 22.03 -9.34 15.15
N LEU A 83 21.59 -10.46 15.71
CA LEU A 83 21.99 -10.92 17.04
C LEU A 83 23.49 -11.29 17.10
N ASP A 84 24.15 -11.47 15.95
CA ASP A 84 25.61 -11.65 15.80
C ASP A 84 26.36 -10.32 15.57
N THR A 85 25.87 -9.20 16.11
CA THR A 85 26.66 -7.96 16.15
C THR A 85 27.61 -8.02 17.35
N ASP A 86 28.53 -9.00 17.35
CA ASP A 86 29.64 -8.98 18.29
C ASP A 86 30.49 -7.73 18.02
N TRP A 87 30.81 -7.00 19.08
CA TRP A 87 31.69 -5.83 19.00
C TRP A 87 33.12 -6.30 18.70
N TRP A 88 33.68 -5.91 17.55
CA TRP A 88 35.05 -6.22 17.16
C TRP A 88 35.94 -5.01 17.51
N PRO A 89 36.84 -5.11 18.52
CA PRO A 89 37.83 -4.07 18.74
C PRO A 89 38.72 -3.94 17.50
N ASP A 90 39.07 -2.71 17.15
CA ASP A 90 40.09 -2.45 16.14
C ASP A 90 41.42 -3.08 16.58
N GLU A 91 42.19 -3.59 15.61
CA GLU A 91 43.52 -4.16 15.87
C GLU A 91 44.48 -3.03 16.30
N GLU A 92 44.95 -3.06 17.56
CA GLU A 92 45.98 -2.14 18.05
C GLU A 92 47.32 -2.48 17.40
N TRP A 93 47.76 -1.65 16.46
CA TRP A 93 49.10 -1.74 15.88
C TRP A 93 50.13 -1.14 16.84
N PRO A 94 51.28 -1.79 17.08
CA PRO A 94 52.30 -1.26 17.98
C PRO A 94 52.93 0.02 17.40
N ASP A 95 52.88 1.10 18.18
CA ASP A 95 53.58 2.34 17.86
C ASP A 95 55.09 2.10 17.89
N LYS A 96 55.77 2.49 16.79
CA LYS A 96 57.21 2.38 16.63
C LYS A 96 57.96 3.57 17.22
#